data_AF-A0A1V3XCG7-F1
#
_entry.id   AF-A0A1V3XCG7-F1
#
_cell.length_a   1.000
_cell.length_b   1.000
_cell.length_c   1.000
_cell.angle_alpha   90.00
_cell.angle_beta   90.00
_cell.angle_gamma   90.00
#
_symmetry.space_group_name_H-M   'P 1'
#
loop_
_entity.id
_entity.type
_entity.pdbx_description
1 polymer ?
#
loop_
_entity_poly.entity_id
_entity_poly.type
_entity_poly.pdbx_seq_one_letter_code
_entity_poly.pdbx_strand_id
1 'polypeptide(L)'
;MAATTDMLAAAGADLARIGSALEAANLAAAAQTTRVLAAGADEVSAAIAALFSENAQTYQAISAQAATFHSQFVHRLHTSAQAYAAAEANAERTLLHAVNAPTQTLLGRPLIGNGADATTPGQPGGDGGLLCGNGGAGYTSTIAGMAGTRGGNAGLLGNGGPGGAGGPGATGGSGGSGGWLLGNGGTGGMGGAGGGTGGVGGNAGFLGNGGTGGMGGAGGGTGGVGGNAGFLGNGGTGGVGGSEGGTGGAGGNAGFVGNGGTGGTGGVGAAGPAGAQPGDPGAAATNGLPGGDGGTGSAGGTGGVGGVGGRGGHGGWLIGNGGVGGTGGAGGVGGAGAAGGNGGMGASGASSTVTAGGDGAAGGHGGNGGQAGPGAPAA
;
A
#
# COMPACT_ATOMS: atom_id res chain seq x y z
N MET A 1 -3.32 -26.53 20.64
CA MET A 1 -3.63 -27.70 19.81
C MET A 1 -3.20 -27.51 18.34
N ALA A 2 -3.19 -26.30 17.79
CA ALA A 2 -2.62 -25.99 16.46
C ALA A 2 -1.23 -26.62 16.16
N ALA A 3 -0.32 -26.63 17.13
CA ALA A 3 1.01 -27.22 16.97
C ALA A 3 1.00 -28.72 16.62
N THR A 4 0.02 -29.50 17.07
CA THR A 4 -0.05 -30.93 16.73
C THR A 4 -0.53 -31.17 15.30
N THR A 5 -1.36 -30.28 14.77
CA THR A 5 -1.88 -30.36 13.40
C THR A 5 -0.81 -29.93 12.38
N ASP A 6 -0.03 -28.91 12.70
CA ASP A 6 1.13 -28.50 11.89
C ASP A 6 2.21 -29.60 11.84
N MET A 7 2.45 -30.29 12.95
CA MET A 7 3.36 -31.44 13.00
C MET A 7 2.87 -32.60 12.12
N LEU A 8 1.56 -32.87 12.09
CA LEU A 8 0.97 -33.91 11.23
C LEU A 8 1.08 -33.54 9.73
N ALA A 9 0.92 -32.27 9.39
CA ALA A 9 1.11 -31.78 8.03
C ALA A 9 2.58 -31.94 7.57
N ALA A 10 3.53 -31.58 8.45
CA ALA A 10 4.97 -31.75 8.18
C ALA A 10 5.35 -33.24 8.01
N ALA A 11 4.87 -34.11 8.90
CA ALA A 11 5.08 -35.55 8.80
C ALA A 11 4.51 -36.15 7.50
N GLY A 12 3.34 -35.67 7.06
CA GLY A 12 2.76 -36.05 5.77
C GLY A 12 3.65 -35.68 4.57
N ALA A 13 4.26 -34.49 4.60
CA ALA A 13 5.19 -34.05 3.56
C ALA A 13 6.48 -34.87 3.55
N ASP A 14 7.02 -35.23 4.72
CA ASP A 14 8.21 -36.09 4.83
C ASP A 14 7.93 -37.51 4.33
N LEU A 15 6.77 -38.08 4.67
CA LEU A 15 6.35 -39.38 4.17
C LEU A 15 6.19 -39.39 2.64
N ALA A 16 5.62 -38.32 2.06
CA ALA A 16 5.54 -38.18 0.61
C ALA A 16 6.93 -38.17 -0.04
N ARG A 17 7.90 -37.48 0.58
CA ARG A 17 9.29 -37.43 0.13
C ARG A 17 9.98 -38.80 0.22
N ILE A 18 9.76 -39.54 1.30
CA ILE A 18 10.26 -40.92 1.47
C ILE A 18 9.69 -41.83 0.39
N GLY A 19 8.38 -41.74 0.11
CA GLY A 19 7.72 -42.53 -0.93
C GLY A 19 8.34 -42.28 -2.32
N SER A 20 8.52 -41.00 -2.67
CA SER A 20 9.18 -40.61 -3.92
C SER A 20 10.63 -41.12 -4.02
N ALA A 21 11.41 -41.04 -2.93
CA ALA A 21 12.78 -41.53 -2.91
C ALA A 21 12.85 -43.06 -3.06
N LEU A 22 11.93 -43.80 -2.43
CA LEU A 22 11.82 -45.25 -2.55
C LEU A 22 11.44 -45.70 -3.96
N GLU A 23 10.47 -45.02 -4.60
CA GLU A 23 10.11 -45.29 -6.00
C GLU A 23 11.28 -45.05 -6.94
N ALA A 24 12.00 -43.93 -6.76
CA ALA A 24 13.18 -43.61 -7.57
C ALA A 24 14.29 -44.66 -7.40
N ALA A 25 14.55 -45.12 -6.18
CA ALA A 25 15.53 -46.17 -5.89
C ALA A 25 15.12 -47.53 -6.51
N ASN A 26 13.85 -47.91 -6.40
CA ASN A 26 13.33 -49.15 -6.96
C ASN A 26 13.40 -49.17 -8.49
N LEU A 27 13.13 -48.04 -9.15
CA LEU A 27 13.27 -47.88 -10.59
C LEU A 27 14.73 -47.93 -11.05
N ALA A 28 15.64 -47.28 -10.31
CA ALA A 28 17.07 -47.31 -10.64
C ALA A 28 17.66 -48.73 -10.55
N ALA A 29 17.24 -49.52 -9.57
CA ALA A 29 17.69 -50.90 -9.40
C ALA A 29 17.07 -51.89 -10.40
N ALA A 30 15.85 -51.61 -10.89
CA ALA A 30 15.06 -52.54 -11.70
C ALA A 30 15.79 -53.12 -12.92
N ALA A 31 16.53 -52.27 -13.65
CA ALA A 31 17.22 -52.68 -14.87
C ALA A 31 18.38 -53.66 -14.61
N GLN A 32 19.06 -53.52 -13.46
CA GLN A 32 20.22 -54.34 -13.11
C GLN A 32 19.83 -55.65 -12.43
N THR A 33 18.70 -55.69 -11.72
CA THR A 33 18.27 -56.88 -10.95
C THR A 33 17.38 -57.84 -11.72
N THR A 34 16.67 -57.37 -12.76
CA THR A 34 15.73 -58.21 -13.55
C THR A 34 16.36 -58.86 -14.79
N ARG A 35 17.62 -58.51 -15.10
CA ARG A 35 18.35 -58.97 -16.30
C ARG A 35 19.69 -59.60 -15.92
N VAL A 36 19.67 -60.45 -14.88
CA VAL A 36 20.88 -61.15 -14.44
C VAL A 36 21.31 -62.13 -15.52
N LEU A 37 22.57 -62.03 -15.96
CA LEU A 37 23.14 -62.95 -16.94
C LEU A 37 23.77 -64.15 -16.23
N ALA A 38 23.68 -65.33 -16.85
CA ALA A 38 24.37 -66.53 -16.36
C ALA A 38 25.90 -66.32 -16.39
N ALA A 39 26.59 -66.72 -15.33
CA ALA A 39 28.05 -66.58 -15.24
C ALA A 39 28.81 -67.56 -16.15
N GLY A 40 28.18 -68.68 -16.50
CA GLY A 40 28.68 -69.72 -17.39
C GLY A 40 27.58 -70.28 -18.29
N ALA A 41 27.96 -71.12 -19.26
CA ALA A 41 27.03 -71.75 -20.21
C ALA A 41 26.33 -73.00 -19.64
N ASP A 42 26.56 -73.32 -18.37
CA ASP A 42 25.99 -74.48 -17.69
C ASP A 42 24.56 -74.21 -17.17
N GLU A 43 23.82 -75.29 -17.00
CA GLU A 43 22.42 -75.27 -16.56
C GLU A 43 22.26 -74.71 -15.14
N VAL A 44 23.29 -74.84 -14.28
CA VAL A 44 23.25 -74.33 -12.90
C VAL A 44 23.37 -72.80 -12.91
N SER A 45 24.30 -72.23 -13.67
CA SER A 45 24.43 -70.79 -13.88
C SER A 45 23.16 -70.17 -14.50
N ALA A 46 22.54 -70.86 -15.47
CA ALA A 46 21.29 -70.43 -16.07
C ALA A 46 20.12 -70.45 -15.07
N ALA A 47 19.99 -71.51 -14.26
CA ALA A 47 18.97 -71.63 -13.23
C ALA A 47 19.11 -70.57 -12.13
N ILE A 48 20.34 -70.25 -11.71
CA ILE A 48 20.62 -69.21 -10.71
C ILE A 48 20.22 -67.82 -11.25
N ALA A 49 20.61 -67.50 -12.49
CA ALA A 49 20.25 -66.23 -13.13
C ALA A 49 18.72 -66.07 -13.29
N ALA A 50 18.02 -67.16 -13.64
CA ALA A 50 16.57 -67.19 -13.72
C ALA A 50 15.90 -66.94 -12.35
N LEU A 51 16.37 -67.62 -11.28
CA LEU A 51 15.85 -67.43 -9.93
C LEU A 51 15.98 -65.98 -9.44
N PHE A 52 17.15 -65.36 -9.64
CA PHE A 52 17.36 -63.96 -9.23
C PHE A 52 16.49 -62.99 -10.04
N SER A 53 16.31 -63.24 -11.34
CA SER A 53 15.47 -62.42 -12.21
C SER A 53 13.99 -62.53 -11.84
N GLU A 54 13.49 -63.73 -11.53
CA GLU A 54 12.11 -63.98 -11.07
C GLU A 54 11.84 -63.36 -9.69
N ASN A 55 12.78 -63.51 -8.75
CA ASN A 55 12.71 -62.87 -7.44
C ASN A 55 12.68 -61.33 -7.57
N ALA A 56 13.49 -60.77 -8.47
CA ALA A 56 13.49 -59.33 -8.74
C ALA A 56 12.15 -58.84 -9.33
N GLN A 57 11.53 -59.61 -10.23
CA GLN A 57 10.20 -59.26 -10.77
C GLN A 57 9.12 -59.31 -9.69
N THR A 58 9.17 -60.31 -8.80
CA THR A 58 8.25 -60.41 -7.66
C THR A 58 8.45 -59.27 -6.68
N TYR A 59 9.70 -58.90 -6.39
CA TYR A 59 10.03 -57.71 -5.60
C TYR A 59 9.44 -56.44 -6.22
N GLN A 60 9.59 -56.24 -7.54
CA GLN A 60 9.03 -55.08 -8.24
C GLN A 60 7.50 -55.04 -8.12
N ALA A 61 6.82 -56.17 -8.29
CA ALA A 61 5.36 -56.25 -8.13
C ALA A 61 4.91 -55.88 -6.70
N ILE A 62 5.58 -56.41 -5.68
CA ILE A 62 5.29 -56.09 -4.27
C ILE A 62 5.60 -54.61 -3.98
N SER A 63 6.69 -54.07 -4.53
CA SER A 63 7.08 -52.67 -4.34
C SER A 63 6.06 -51.69 -4.91
N ALA A 64 5.44 -52.02 -6.04
CA ALA A 64 4.36 -51.21 -6.63
C ALA A 64 3.08 -51.25 -5.78
N GLN A 65 2.76 -52.41 -5.20
CA GLN A 65 1.66 -52.54 -4.25
C GLN A 65 1.92 -51.74 -2.96
N ALA A 66 3.15 -51.78 -2.45
CA ALA A 66 3.57 -50.99 -1.29
C ALA A 66 3.52 -49.48 -1.56
N ALA A 67 3.93 -49.02 -2.74
CA ALA A 67 3.82 -47.63 -3.16
C ALA A 67 2.36 -47.15 -3.21
N THR A 68 1.46 -48.00 -3.72
CA THR A 68 0.02 -47.72 -3.74
C THR A 68 -0.55 -47.61 -2.32
N PHE A 69 -0.19 -48.54 -1.43
CA PHE A 69 -0.60 -48.46 -0.02
C PHE A 69 -0.05 -47.20 0.66
N HIS A 70 1.22 -46.87 0.42
CA HIS A 70 1.87 -45.69 0.98
C HIS A 70 1.19 -44.39 0.55
N SER A 71 0.86 -44.24 -0.73
CA SER A 71 0.16 -43.05 -1.23
C SER A 71 -1.24 -42.91 -0.60
N GLN A 72 -1.99 -44.01 -0.45
CA GLN A 72 -3.27 -44.03 0.25
C GLN A 72 -3.15 -43.70 1.75
N PHE A 73 -2.08 -44.17 2.40
CA PHE A 73 -1.78 -43.83 3.79
C PHE A 73 -1.49 -42.33 3.96
N VAL A 74 -0.58 -41.77 3.16
CA VAL A 74 -0.24 -40.34 3.18
C VAL A 74 -1.46 -39.48 2.88
N HIS A 75 -2.28 -39.88 1.89
CA HIS A 75 -3.51 -39.17 1.56
C HIS A 75 -4.49 -39.16 2.74
N ARG A 76 -4.77 -40.31 3.36
CA ARG A 76 -5.66 -40.39 4.54
C ARG A 76 -5.13 -39.58 5.73
N LEU A 77 -3.82 -39.61 5.97
CA LEU A 77 -3.19 -38.82 7.03
C LEU A 77 -3.45 -37.33 6.81
N HIS A 78 -3.24 -36.84 5.57
CA HIS A 78 -3.49 -35.44 5.22
C HIS A 78 -4.95 -35.03 5.42
N THR A 79 -5.89 -35.82 4.90
CA THR A 79 -7.33 -35.54 5.02
C THR A 79 -7.78 -35.56 6.49
N SER A 80 -7.22 -36.46 7.31
CA SER A 80 -7.52 -36.50 8.74
C SER A 80 -7.03 -35.24 9.47
N ALA A 81 -5.82 -34.76 9.17
CA ALA A 81 -5.28 -33.53 9.75
C ALA A 81 -6.15 -32.31 9.42
N GLN A 82 -6.64 -32.23 8.17
CA GLN A 82 -7.57 -31.18 7.77
C GLN A 82 -8.93 -31.28 8.48
N ALA A 83 -9.46 -32.49 8.66
CA ALA A 83 -10.71 -32.71 9.38
C ALA A 83 -10.60 -32.28 10.86
N TYR A 84 -9.47 -32.59 11.52
CA TYR A 84 -9.20 -32.12 12.88
C TYR A 84 -9.07 -30.60 12.95
N ALA A 85 -8.33 -29.96 12.04
CA ALA A 85 -8.24 -28.50 11.96
C ALA A 85 -9.61 -27.83 11.81
N ALA A 86 -10.46 -28.38 10.92
CA ALA A 86 -11.81 -27.87 10.70
C ALA A 86 -12.71 -28.07 11.92
N ALA A 87 -12.60 -29.22 12.60
CA ALA A 87 -13.34 -29.48 13.83
C ALA A 87 -12.95 -28.50 14.95
N GLU A 88 -11.65 -28.23 15.13
CA GLU A 88 -11.15 -27.25 16.10
C GLU A 88 -11.68 -25.85 15.78
N ALA A 89 -11.54 -25.39 14.53
CA ALA A 89 -12.04 -24.07 14.11
C ALA A 89 -13.56 -23.92 14.30
N ASN A 90 -14.32 -24.99 14.07
CA ASN A 90 -15.76 -24.99 14.29
C ASN A 90 -16.10 -24.95 15.79
N ALA A 91 -15.39 -25.73 16.62
CA ALA A 91 -15.57 -25.70 18.07
C ALA A 91 -15.29 -24.31 18.66
N GLU A 92 -14.21 -23.66 18.23
CA GLU A 92 -13.87 -22.29 18.64
C GLU A 92 -14.97 -21.28 18.25
N ARG A 93 -15.46 -21.35 17.00
CA ARG A 93 -16.57 -20.48 16.55
C ARG A 93 -17.85 -20.71 17.35
N THR A 94 -18.21 -21.96 17.61
CA THR A 94 -19.42 -22.29 18.39
C THR A 94 -19.31 -21.77 19.82
N LEU A 95 -18.15 -21.93 20.46
CA LEU A 95 -17.92 -21.42 21.81
C LEU A 95 -17.98 -19.89 21.85
N LEU A 96 -17.33 -19.20 20.91
CA LEU A 96 -17.40 -17.74 20.80
C LEU A 96 -18.84 -17.25 20.56
N HIS A 97 -19.59 -17.94 19.70
CA HIS A 97 -20.99 -17.62 19.46
C HIS A 97 -21.84 -17.82 20.73
N ALA A 98 -21.64 -18.92 21.47
CA ALA A 98 -22.38 -19.17 22.71
C ALA A 98 -22.10 -18.10 23.77
N VAL A 99 -20.85 -17.64 23.90
CA VAL A 99 -20.48 -16.55 24.82
C VAL A 99 -21.07 -15.21 24.37
N ASN A 100 -21.08 -14.92 23.07
CA ASN A 100 -21.53 -13.64 22.54
C ASN A 100 -23.05 -13.54 22.32
N ALA A 101 -23.76 -14.66 22.16
CA ALA A 101 -25.18 -14.67 21.82
C ALA A 101 -26.06 -13.86 22.79
N PRO A 102 -25.87 -13.94 24.13
CA PRO A 102 -26.67 -13.13 25.06
C PRO A 102 -26.49 -11.62 24.84
N THR A 103 -25.24 -11.14 24.73
CA THR A 103 -24.99 -9.70 24.56
C THR A 103 -25.31 -9.22 23.14
N GLN A 104 -25.11 -10.06 22.13
CA GLN A 104 -25.49 -9.74 20.76
C GLN A 104 -27.00 -9.55 20.65
N THR A 105 -27.78 -10.38 21.36
CA THR A 105 -29.25 -10.28 21.39
C THR A 105 -29.71 -9.06 22.18
N LEU A 106 -29.10 -8.79 23.34
CA LEU A 106 -29.55 -7.73 24.25
C LEU A 106 -29.04 -6.33 23.88
N LEU A 107 -27.82 -6.24 23.37
CA LEU A 107 -27.07 -4.99 23.20
C LEU A 107 -26.62 -4.76 21.74
N GLY A 108 -26.93 -5.69 20.83
CA GLY A 108 -26.51 -5.61 19.43
C GLY A 108 -25.00 -5.72 19.21
N ARG A 109 -24.25 -6.10 20.26
CA ARG A 109 -22.77 -6.13 20.25
C ARG A 109 -22.24 -7.39 20.94
N PRO A 110 -21.15 -7.98 20.41
CA PRO A 110 -20.55 -9.14 21.03
C PRO A 110 -19.91 -8.74 22.36
N LEU A 111 -19.81 -9.68 23.29
CA LEU A 111 -19.11 -9.46 24.56
C LEU A 111 -17.60 -9.43 24.31
N ILE A 112 -17.12 -10.38 23.50
CA ILE A 112 -15.71 -10.57 23.14
C ILE A 112 -15.61 -10.79 21.64
N GLY A 113 -14.68 -10.10 20.98
CA GLY A 113 -14.38 -10.27 19.57
C GLY A 113 -14.05 -8.95 18.91
N ASN A 114 -13.25 -9.01 17.84
CA ASN A 114 -12.95 -7.81 17.06
C ASN A 114 -14.20 -7.38 16.26
N GLY A 115 -14.28 -6.09 16.01
CA GLY A 115 -15.24 -5.53 15.09
C GLY A 115 -14.93 -5.96 13.66
N ALA A 116 -15.98 -6.16 12.86
CA ALA A 116 -15.82 -6.54 11.47
C ALA A 116 -15.28 -5.36 10.65
N ASP A 117 -14.29 -5.61 9.80
CA ASP A 117 -13.84 -4.63 8.82
C ASP A 117 -14.98 -4.31 7.84
N ALA A 118 -15.06 -3.06 7.43
CA ALA A 118 -16.04 -2.65 6.43
C ALA A 118 -15.66 -3.21 5.06
N THR A 119 -16.60 -3.91 4.43
CA THR A 119 -16.40 -4.53 3.10
C THR A 119 -17.15 -3.80 1.99
N THR A 120 -18.04 -2.86 2.35
CA THR A 120 -18.89 -2.14 1.40
C THR A 120 -18.72 -0.62 1.50
N PRO A 121 -18.86 0.12 0.38
CA PRO A 121 -18.84 1.58 0.39
C PRO A 121 -19.86 2.16 1.38
N GLY A 122 -19.42 3.13 2.19
CA GLY A 122 -20.28 3.83 3.16
C GLY A 122 -20.49 3.08 4.48
N GLN A 123 -20.10 1.81 4.58
CA GLN A 123 -20.14 1.05 5.84
C GLN A 123 -18.95 1.45 6.73
N PRO A 124 -19.14 1.87 7.99
CA PRO A 124 -18.05 2.04 8.94
C PRO A 124 -17.50 0.68 9.40
N GLY A 125 -16.26 0.68 9.91
CA GLY A 125 -15.74 -0.47 10.64
C GLY A 125 -16.63 -0.78 11.83
N GLY A 126 -16.92 -2.05 12.05
CA GLY A 126 -17.75 -2.50 13.17
C GLY A 126 -17.04 -2.23 14.50
N ASP A 127 -17.81 -1.93 15.54
CA ASP A 127 -17.26 -1.81 16.89
C ASP A 127 -16.78 -3.18 17.41
N GLY A 128 -15.69 -3.18 18.16
CA GLY A 128 -15.22 -4.33 18.93
C GLY A 128 -16.19 -4.71 20.05
N GLY A 129 -15.96 -5.91 20.58
CA GLY A 129 -16.73 -6.47 21.69
C GLY A 129 -16.67 -5.61 22.94
N LEU A 130 -17.70 -5.72 23.78
CA LEU A 130 -17.89 -4.86 24.96
C LEU A 130 -16.75 -4.96 25.97
N LEU A 131 -16.22 -6.16 26.21
CA LEU A 131 -15.11 -6.38 27.15
C LEU A 131 -13.76 -6.39 26.44
N CYS A 132 -13.64 -7.17 25.37
CA CYS A 132 -12.38 -7.36 24.67
C CYS A 132 -12.64 -7.36 23.16
N GLY A 133 -11.92 -6.53 22.43
CA GLY A 133 -11.99 -6.51 20.98
C GLY A 133 -11.49 -5.21 20.40
N ASN A 134 -10.67 -5.33 19.35
CA ASN A 134 -10.30 -4.18 18.55
C ASN A 134 -11.49 -3.76 17.67
N GLY A 135 -11.57 -2.48 17.31
CA GLY A 135 -12.50 -2.04 16.28
C GLY A 135 -12.06 -2.49 14.89
N GLY A 136 -13.03 -2.70 14.00
CA GLY A 136 -12.77 -3.04 12.60
C GLY A 136 -12.29 -1.84 11.78
N ALA A 137 -11.57 -2.10 10.69
CA ALA A 137 -11.14 -1.08 9.75
C ALA A 137 -12.33 -0.45 9.01
N GLY A 138 -12.25 0.86 8.76
CA GLY A 138 -13.15 1.56 7.86
C GLY A 138 -12.87 1.20 6.39
N TYR A 139 -13.89 1.37 5.57
CA TYR A 139 -13.87 1.11 4.13
C TYR A 139 -13.01 2.14 3.42
N THR A 140 -12.06 1.65 2.65
CA THR A 140 -11.24 2.48 1.76
C THR A 140 -11.97 2.67 0.44
N SER A 141 -12.32 3.92 0.14
CA SER A 141 -13.02 4.29 -1.08
C SER A 141 -12.04 4.48 -2.24
N THR A 142 -12.40 3.93 -3.40
CA THR A 142 -11.76 4.23 -4.69
C THR A 142 -12.64 5.10 -5.57
N ILE A 143 -13.83 5.48 -5.10
CA ILE A 143 -14.84 6.23 -5.86
C ILE A 143 -14.57 7.73 -5.69
N ALA A 144 -14.45 8.47 -6.79
CA ALA A 144 -14.24 9.91 -6.76
C ALA A 144 -15.34 10.63 -5.97
N GLY A 145 -14.93 11.57 -5.10
CA GLY A 145 -15.80 12.33 -4.22
C GLY A 145 -16.34 11.55 -3.02
N MET A 146 -16.11 10.23 -2.93
CA MET A 146 -16.61 9.42 -1.82
C MET A 146 -15.55 9.26 -0.73
N ALA A 147 -15.87 9.75 0.47
CA ALA A 147 -14.98 9.68 1.62
C ALA A 147 -14.74 8.24 2.09
N GLY A 148 -13.59 8.03 2.73
CA GLY A 148 -13.31 6.82 3.47
C GLY A 148 -14.19 6.77 4.71
N THR A 149 -14.56 5.57 5.14
CA THR A 149 -15.44 5.44 6.31
C THR A 149 -14.64 5.32 7.59
N ARG A 150 -15.28 5.65 8.72
CA ARG A 150 -14.66 5.60 10.03
C ARG A 150 -14.33 4.16 10.46
N GLY A 151 -13.19 3.98 11.16
CA GLY A 151 -12.87 2.74 11.85
C GLY A 151 -13.70 2.54 13.11
N GLY A 152 -14.00 1.29 13.45
CA GLY A 152 -14.82 0.93 14.60
C GLY A 152 -14.15 1.24 15.93
N ASN A 153 -14.93 1.45 16.97
CA ASN A 153 -14.40 1.70 18.32
C ASN A 153 -14.14 0.36 19.04
N ALA A 154 -13.15 0.32 19.93
CA ALA A 154 -13.02 -0.78 20.88
C ALA A 154 -14.02 -0.64 22.05
N GLY A 155 -14.18 -1.72 22.83
CA GLY A 155 -15.02 -1.74 24.05
C GLY A 155 -14.25 -1.30 25.29
N LEU A 156 -14.12 -2.18 26.28
CA LEU A 156 -13.35 -1.94 27.49
C LEU A 156 -11.83 -2.08 27.23
N LEU A 157 -11.44 -3.17 26.57
CA LEU A 157 -10.07 -3.49 26.19
C LEU A 157 -9.98 -3.67 24.67
N GLY A 158 -9.01 -3.02 24.04
CA GLY A 158 -8.73 -3.17 22.61
C GLY A 158 -8.38 -1.85 21.95
N ASN A 159 -7.81 -1.91 20.76
CA ASN A 159 -7.45 -0.74 19.98
C ASN A 159 -8.60 -0.34 19.05
N GLY A 160 -8.74 0.97 18.79
CA GLY A 160 -9.65 1.45 17.77
C GLY A 160 -9.23 0.99 16.38
N GLY A 161 -10.20 0.75 15.51
CA GLY A 161 -9.95 0.37 14.12
C GLY A 161 -9.43 1.55 13.29
N PRO A 162 -8.60 1.32 12.27
CA PRO A 162 -8.14 2.39 11.38
C PRO A 162 -9.30 2.91 10.52
N GLY A 163 -9.30 4.21 10.22
CA GLY A 163 -10.20 4.80 9.24
C GLY A 163 -9.80 4.40 7.82
N GLY A 164 -10.77 4.24 6.93
CA GLY A 164 -10.52 3.93 5.52
C GLY A 164 -10.03 5.15 4.74
N ALA A 165 -9.27 4.94 3.66
CA ALA A 165 -8.83 6.06 2.82
C ALA A 165 -9.97 6.62 1.95
N GLY A 166 -9.91 7.93 1.66
CA GLY A 166 -10.84 8.61 0.76
C GLY A 166 -10.56 8.31 -0.71
N GLY A 167 -11.62 8.22 -1.51
CA GLY A 167 -11.48 8.20 -2.97
C GLY A 167 -11.05 9.58 -3.51
N PRO A 168 -10.71 9.71 -4.80
CA PRO A 168 -10.18 10.96 -5.34
C PRO A 168 -11.03 12.18 -4.99
N GLY A 169 -10.42 13.24 -4.44
CA GLY A 169 -11.07 14.48 -4.01
C GLY A 169 -11.82 14.39 -2.69
N ALA A 170 -11.79 13.24 -2.02
CA ALA A 170 -12.56 12.99 -0.80
C ALA A 170 -11.68 12.79 0.44
N THR A 171 -12.25 13.04 1.61
CA THR A 171 -11.54 12.92 2.88
C THR A 171 -11.33 11.46 3.30
N GLY A 172 -10.27 11.21 4.06
CA GLY A 172 -10.06 9.95 4.76
C GLY A 172 -11.02 9.81 5.94
N GLY A 173 -11.37 8.57 6.26
CA GLY A 173 -12.20 8.25 7.42
C GLY A 173 -11.45 8.44 8.74
N SER A 174 -12.17 8.77 9.81
CA SER A 174 -11.55 8.87 11.14
C SER A 174 -11.17 7.49 11.70
N GLY A 175 -10.11 7.44 12.50
CA GLY A 175 -9.81 6.28 13.32
C GLY A 175 -10.84 6.09 14.43
N GLY A 176 -11.09 4.84 14.82
CA GLY A 176 -11.97 4.50 15.93
C GLY A 176 -11.32 4.78 17.29
N SER A 177 -12.13 4.94 18.33
CA SER A 177 -11.62 5.13 19.69
C SER A 177 -11.03 3.84 20.24
N GLY A 178 -9.94 3.96 21.00
CA GLY A 178 -9.39 2.87 21.81
C GLY A 178 -10.30 2.49 22.97
N GLY A 179 -10.02 1.34 23.59
CA GLY A 179 -10.82 0.78 24.67
C GLY A 179 -10.85 1.70 25.88
N TRP A 180 -11.97 1.70 26.59
CA TRP A 180 -12.18 2.60 27.73
C TRP A 180 -11.11 2.44 28.82
N LEU A 181 -10.70 1.21 29.13
CA LEU A 181 -9.66 0.96 30.15
C LEU A 181 -8.27 0.90 29.53
N LEU A 182 -8.09 0.09 28.49
CA LEU A 182 -6.80 -0.09 27.82
C LEU A 182 -7.00 -0.19 26.31
N GLY A 183 -6.32 0.68 25.58
CA GLY A 183 -6.40 0.67 24.13
C GLY A 183 -5.93 1.97 23.50
N ASN A 184 -5.19 1.83 22.41
CA ASN A 184 -4.82 2.96 21.58
C ASN A 184 -5.96 3.33 20.64
N GLY A 185 -6.06 4.60 20.28
CA GLY A 185 -6.92 5.04 19.20
C GLY A 185 -6.45 4.51 17.84
N GLY A 186 -7.40 4.28 16.92
CA GLY A 186 -7.11 3.86 15.56
C GLY A 186 -6.51 4.99 14.73
N THR A 187 -5.74 4.67 13.69
CA THR A 187 -5.18 5.70 12.78
C THR A 187 -6.28 6.30 11.91
N GLY A 188 -6.18 7.58 11.59
CA GLY A 188 -7.00 8.20 10.55
C GLY A 188 -6.63 7.68 9.16
N GLY A 189 -7.62 7.55 8.28
CA GLY A 189 -7.42 7.14 6.89
C GLY A 189 -6.79 8.25 6.04
N MET A 190 -6.11 7.89 4.97
CA MET A 190 -5.52 8.87 4.04
C MET A 190 -6.60 9.62 3.25
N GLY A 191 -6.41 10.92 2.98
CA GLY A 191 -7.25 11.67 2.06
C GLY A 191 -6.98 11.26 0.60
N GLY A 192 -8.00 11.25 -0.24
CA GLY A 192 -7.85 10.88 -1.64
C GLY A 192 -7.14 11.94 -2.48
N ALA A 193 -6.47 11.51 -3.55
CA ALA A 193 -5.81 12.41 -4.50
C ALA A 193 -6.80 13.42 -5.10
N GLY A 194 -6.37 14.66 -5.35
CA GLY A 194 -7.26 15.78 -5.68
C GLY A 194 -7.65 16.63 -4.46
N GLY A 195 -6.80 16.67 -3.42
CA GLY A 195 -6.95 17.58 -2.29
C GLY A 195 -7.74 17.04 -1.10
N GLY A 196 -7.97 15.72 -1.02
CA GLY A 196 -8.67 15.12 0.11
C GLY A 196 -7.94 15.33 1.45
N THR A 197 -8.63 15.77 2.49
CA THR A 197 -8.07 15.85 3.85
C THR A 197 -7.88 14.47 4.46
N GLY A 198 -6.76 14.25 5.14
CA GLY A 198 -6.54 13.05 5.95
C GLY A 198 -7.51 12.95 7.13
N GLY A 199 -7.95 11.73 7.43
CA GLY A 199 -8.84 11.45 8.55
C GLY A 199 -8.19 11.73 9.90
N VAL A 200 -9.00 12.10 10.88
CA VAL A 200 -8.52 12.33 12.26
C VAL A 200 -8.19 10.99 12.92
N GLY A 201 -7.10 10.94 13.69
CA GLY A 201 -6.76 9.78 14.52
C GLY A 201 -7.76 9.60 15.67
N GLY A 202 -8.05 8.34 16.02
CA GLY A 202 -8.94 8.01 17.12
C GLY A 202 -8.35 8.38 18.47
N ASN A 203 -9.20 8.70 19.44
CA ASN A 203 -8.76 8.97 20.81
C ASN A 203 -8.55 7.66 21.58
N ALA A 204 -7.67 7.65 22.57
CA ALA A 204 -7.58 6.55 23.55
C ALA A 204 -8.53 6.76 24.74
N GLY A 205 -8.75 5.68 25.51
CA GLY A 205 -9.56 5.67 26.74
C GLY A 205 -8.79 6.09 27.99
N PHE A 206 -8.59 5.19 28.95
CA PHE A 206 -7.91 5.49 30.21
C PHE A 206 -6.39 5.28 30.08
N LEU A 207 -5.96 4.08 29.69
CA LEU A 207 -4.56 3.80 29.30
C LEU A 207 -4.47 3.61 27.79
N GLY A 208 -3.70 4.46 27.13
CA GLY A 208 -3.45 4.31 25.70
C GLY A 208 -3.03 5.60 25.03
N ASN A 209 -2.40 5.43 23.87
CA ASN A 209 -1.99 6.52 23.02
C ASN A 209 -3.08 6.88 22.02
N GLY A 210 -3.17 8.16 21.68
CA GLY A 210 -4.00 8.59 20.57
C GLY A 210 -3.51 8.01 19.23
N GLY A 211 -4.43 7.75 18.32
CA GLY A 211 -4.12 7.29 16.97
C GLY A 211 -3.50 8.40 16.13
N THR A 212 -2.67 8.05 15.14
CA THR A 212 -2.09 9.05 14.24
C THR A 212 -3.15 9.62 13.30
N GLY A 213 -3.03 10.89 12.93
CA GLY A 213 -3.82 11.48 11.85
C GLY A 213 -3.42 10.89 10.50
N GLY A 214 -4.38 10.78 9.58
CA GLY A 214 -4.14 10.31 8.22
C GLY A 214 -3.42 11.34 7.36
N MET A 215 -2.68 10.90 6.35
CA MET A 215 -2.02 11.80 5.41
C MET A 215 -3.04 12.53 4.52
N GLY A 216 -2.78 13.79 4.18
CA GLY A 216 -3.54 14.52 3.16
C GLY A 216 -3.27 13.98 1.76
N GLY A 217 -4.29 13.95 0.91
CA GLY A 217 -4.18 13.53 -0.47
C GLY A 217 -3.40 14.52 -1.33
N ALA A 218 -2.74 14.02 -2.38
CA ALA A 218 -2.07 14.85 -3.37
C ALA A 218 -3.03 15.93 -3.93
N GLY A 219 -2.54 17.11 -4.28
CA GLY A 219 -3.38 18.22 -4.74
C GLY A 219 -3.83 19.17 -3.62
N GLY A 220 -2.99 19.35 -2.60
CA GLY A 220 -3.19 20.32 -1.51
C GLY A 220 -3.92 19.79 -0.29
N GLY A 221 -4.13 18.48 -0.17
CA GLY A 221 -4.87 17.88 0.94
C GLY A 221 -4.21 18.14 2.30
N THR A 222 -5.00 18.52 3.31
CA THR A 222 -4.47 18.73 4.66
C THR A 222 -4.26 17.41 5.40
N GLY A 223 -3.21 17.30 6.20
CA GLY A 223 -3.00 16.17 7.09
C GLY A 223 -4.04 16.14 8.21
N GLY A 224 -4.47 14.94 8.58
CA GLY A 224 -5.41 14.70 9.67
C GLY A 224 -4.81 15.03 11.04
N VAL A 225 -5.65 15.44 11.98
CA VAL A 225 -5.21 15.69 13.36
C VAL A 225 -4.95 14.36 14.06
N GLY A 226 -3.91 14.27 14.87
CA GLY A 226 -3.65 13.13 15.74
C GLY A 226 -4.69 13.04 16.87
N GLY A 227 -5.06 11.82 17.23
CA GLY A 227 -6.00 11.57 18.33
C GLY A 227 -5.39 11.92 19.69
N ASN A 228 -6.24 12.23 20.66
CA ASN A 228 -5.81 12.49 22.02
C ASN A 228 -5.51 11.17 22.76
N ALA A 229 -4.56 11.22 23.68
CA ALA A 229 -4.29 10.14 24.60
C ALA A 229 -5.37 10.00 25.67
N GLY A 230 -5.29 8.89 26.40
CA GLY A 230 -6.05 8.71 27.61
C GLY A 230 -5.49 9.43 28.83
N PHE A 231 -5.97 9.06 30.00
CA PHE A 231 -5.42 9.52 31.28
C PHE A 231 -3.90 9.27 31.36
N LEU A 232 -3.45 8.06 30.98
CA LEU A 232 -2.04 7.71 30.78
C LEU A 232 -1.79 7.37 29.30
N GLY A 233 -0.94 8.15 28.65
CA GLY A 233 -0.49 7.88 27.28
C GLY A 233 -0.09 9.13 26.52
N ASN A 234 0.49 8.92 25.34
CA ASN A 234 0.94 9.98 24.46
C ASN A 234 -0.13 10.34 23.42
N GLY A 235 -0.19 11.62 23.06
CA GLY A 235 -1.02 12.06 21.95
C GLY A 235 -0.54 11.47 20.62
N GLY A 236 -1.46 11.24 19.69
CA GLY A 236 -1.14 10.74 18.35
C GLY A 236 -0.46 11.81 17.51
N THR A 237 0.40 11.42 16.57
CA THR A 237 1.03 12.36 15.65
C THR A 237 0.02 12.91 14.64
N GLY A 238 0.18 14.15 14.22
CA GLY A 238 -0.55 14.70 13.08
C GLY A 238 -0.11 14.06 11.77
N GLY A 239 -1.03 13.98 10.81
CA GLY A 239 -0.77 13.46 9.47
C GLY A 239 0.04 14.44 8.62
N VAL A 240 0.80 13.93 7.67
CA VAL A 240 1.56 14.75 6.71
C VAL A 240 0.59 15.42 5.73
N GLY A 241 0.87 16.67 5.35
CA GLY A 241 0.14 17.36 4.28
C GLY A 241 0.43 16.78 2.90
N GLY A 242 -0.58 16.76 2.03
CA GLY A 242 -0.47 16.30 0.66
C GLY A 242 0.43 17.20 -0.19
N SER A 243 0.94 16.66 -1.29
CA SER A 243 1.70 17.44 -2.29
C SER A 243 0.87 18.61 -2.83
N GLU A 244 1.53 19.60 -3.40
CA GLU A 244 0.95 20.89 -3.84
C GLU A 244 0.57 21.80 -2.67
N GLY A 245 1.40 21.82 -1.64
CA GLY A 245 1.29 22.78 -0.54
C GLY A 245 0.30 22.41 0.56
N GLY A 246 -0.09 21.14 0.69
CA GLY A 246 -1.00 20.68 1.74
C GLY A 246 -0.42 20.93 3.14
N THR A 247 -1.23 21.39 4.09
CA THR A 247 -0.76 21.64 5.46
C THR A 247 -0.63 20.36 6.26
N GLY A 248 0.35 20.29 7.16
CA GLY A 248 0.47 19.21 8.12
C GLY A 248 -0.62 19.26 9.19
N GLY A 249 -1.08 18.09 9.64
CA GLY A 249 -2.07 17.95 10.69
C GLY A 249 -1.50 18.25 12.08
N ALA A 250 -2.31 18.75 13.00
CA ALA A 250 -1.85 18.95 14.38
C ALA A 250 -1.64 17.59 15.09
N GLY A 251 -0.70 17.54 16.04
CA GLY A 251 -0.57 16.43 16.97
C GLY A 251 -1.69 16.45 18.02
N GLY A 252 -2.04 15.27 18.52
CA GLY A 252 -3.02 15.09 19.58
C GLY A 252 -2.43 15.41 20.96
N ASN A 253 -3.30 15.70 21.92
CA ASN A 253 -2.88 16.03 23.27
C ASN A 253 -2.68 14.76 24.11
N ALA A 254 -1.79 14.83 25.10
CA ALA A 254 -1.79 13.87 26.21
C ALA A 254 -2.88 14.21 27.24
N GLY A 255 -3.16 13.27 28.14
CA GLY A 255 -4.09 13.46 29.26
C GLY A 255 -3.41 13.93 30.54
N PHE A 256 -3.38 13.06 31.56
CA PHE A 256 -2.80 13.39 32.85
C PHE A 256 -1.29 13.15 32.88
N VAL A 257 -0.84 12.02 32.33
CA VAL A 257 0.58 11.68 32.15
C VAL A 257 0.83 11.24 30.72
N GLY A 258 1.84 11.83 30.09
CA GLY A 258 2.34 11.48 28.76
C GLY A 258 2.66 12.69 27.90
N ASN A 259 3.30 12.46 26.76
CA ASN A 259 3.73 13.53 25.86
C ASN A 259 2.66 13.87 24.82
N GLY A 260 2.58 15.14 24.45
CA GLY A 260 1.79 15.55 23.28
C GLY A 260 2.34 14.93 22.00
N GLY A 261 1.46 14.67 21.04
CA GLY A 261 1.82 14.17 19.73
C GLY A 261 2.51 15.23 18.89
N THR A 262 3.40 14.82 17.99
CA THR A 262 4.06 15.76 17.08
C THR A 262 3.10 16.25 16.00
N GLY A 263 3.28 17.49 15.54
CA GLY A 263 2.61 17.97 14.33
C GLY A 263 3.13 17.24 13.08
N GLY A 264 2.28 17.08 12.08
CA GLY A 264 2.64 16.53 10.78
C GLY A 264 3.40 17.54 9.93
N THR A 265 4.23 17.09 9.00
CA THR A 265 4.95 17.99 8.11
C THR A 265 4.03 18.56 7.03
N GLY A 266 4.33 19.77 6.55
CA GLY A 266 3.68 20.34 5.36
C GLY A 266 4.14 19.65 4.08
N GLY A 267 3.30 19.68 3.05
CA GLY A 267 3.56 19.09 1.75
C GLY A 267 4.38 19.99 0.83
N VAL A 268 5.06 19.40 -0.15
CA VAL A 268 5.87 20.15 -1.12
C VAL A 268 4.95 20.97 -2.04
N GLY A 269 5.35 22.19 -2.42
CA GLY A 269 4.59 23.04 -3.34
C GLY A 269 4.55 22.51 -4.79
N ALA A 270 3.55 22.93 -5.56
CA ALA A 270 3.37 22.49 -6.95
C ALA A 270 4.50 23.00 -7.86
N ALA A 271 4.86 22.26 -8.91
CA ALA A 271 5.76 22.81 -9.92
C ALA A 271 5.06 23.94 -10.73
N GLY A 272 5.81 24.96 -11.13
CA GLY A 272 5.29 26.01 -12.00
C GLY A 272 4.99 25.48 -13.40
N PRO A 273 3.96 25.99 -14.08
CA PRO A 273 3.64 25.57 -15.44
C PRO A 273 4.78 25.93 -16.41
N ALA A 274 5.03 25.10 -17.40
CA ALA A 274 5.95 25.46 -18.47
C ALA A 274 5.42 26.68 -19.25
N GLY A 275 6.33 27.49 -19.80
CA GLY A 275 5.96 28.60 -20.66
C GLY A 275 5.22 28.12 -21.91
N ALA A 276 4.23 28.88 -22.35
CA ALA A 276 3.56 28.63 -23.62
C ALA A 276 4.49 28.94 -24.80
N GLN A 277 4.58 28.00 -25.75
CA GLN A 277 5.24 28.24 -27.03
C GLN A 277 4.57 29.42 -27.75
N PRO A 278 5.35 30.31 -28.38
CA PRO A 278 4.78 31.41 -29.14
C PRO A 278 3.98 30.84 -30.33
N GLY A 279 2.78 31.37 -30.52
CA GLY A 279 1.95 31.07 -31.69
C GLY A 279 2.59 31.68 -32.95
N ASP A 280 2.72 30.82 -33.95
CA ASP A 280 3.15 31.06 -35.33
C ASP A 280 4.65 31.37 -35.60
N PRO A 281 5.25 30.70 -36.62
CA PRO A 281 6.52 31.13 -37.19
C PRO A 281 6.37 32.51 -37.82
N GLY A 282 7.45 33.31 -37.80
CA GLY A 282 7.43 34.64 -38.40
C GLY A 282 6.99 34.60 -39.86
N ALA A 283 6.22 35.61 -40.30
CA ALA A 283 5.64 35.65 -41.64
C ALA A 283 6.74 35.53 -42.73
N ALA A 284 6.50 34.72 -43.76
CA ALA A 284 7.41 34.65 -44.90
C ALA A 284 7.42 35.99 -45.65
N ALA A 285 8.61 36.41 -46.07
CA ALA A 285 8.82 37.65 -46.82
C ALA A 285 8.11 37.67 -48.18
N THR A 286 7.59 38.83 -48.59
CA THR A 286 7.11 39.10 -49.97
C THR A 286 7.69 40.40 -50.50
N ASN A 287 7.96 40.47 -51.81
CA ASN A 287 8.42 41.67 -52.53
C ASN A 287 9.66 42.38 -51.93
N GLY A 288 10.70 41.62 -51.57
CA GLY A 288 11.96 42.19 -51.08
C GLY A 288 11.90 42.78 -49.67
N LEU A 289 10.79 42.60 -48.95
CA LEU A 289 10.70 42.89 -47.52
C LEU A 289 11.30 41.73 -46.71
N PRO A 290 11.90 41.98 -45.53
CA PRO A 290 12.40 40.93 -44.65
C PRO A 290 11.30 39.97 -44.17
N GLY A 291 11.69 38.73 -43.85
CA GLY A 291 10.81 37.78 -43.16
C GLY A 291 10.50 38.28 -41.75
N GLY A 292 9.29 38.06 -41.26
CA GLY A 292 8.91 38.43 -39.90
C GLY A 292 9.73 37.65 -38.87
N ASP A 293 10.02 38.26 -37.73
CA ASP A 293 10.70 37.58 -36.63
C ASP A 293 9.79 36.52 -35.99
N GLY A 294 10.40 35.46 -35.44
CA GLY A 294 9.68 34.46 -34.66
C GLY A 294 9.24 35.04 -33.32
N GLY A 295 8.06 34.64 -32.82
CA GLY A 295 7.57 35.10 -31.52
C GLY A 295 8.50 34.72 -30.36
N THR A 296 8.57 35.53 -29.31
CA THR A 296 9.34 35.22 -28.10
C THR A 296 8.64 34.14 -27.28
N GLY A 297 9.40 33.15 -26.78
CA GLY A 297 8.84 32.13 -25.90
C GLY A 297 8.36 32.72 -24.58
N SER A 298 7.20 32.28 -24.09
CA SER A 298 6.69 32.73 -22.78
C SER A 298 7.59 32.21 -21.67
N ALA A 299 7.77 33.00 -20.60
CA ALA A 299 8.46 32.54 -19.40
C ALA A 299 7.70 31.37 -18.75
N GLY A 300 8.43 30.50 -18.04
CA GLY A 300 7.82 29.49 -17.19
C GLY A 300 7.16 30.14 -15.97
N GLY A 301 6.07 29.54 -15.49
CA GLY A 301 5.37 29.99 -14.30
C GLY A 301 6.16 29.76 -13.01
N THR A 302 5.81 30.48 -11.96
CA THR A 302 6.42 30.32 -10.63
C THR A 302 6.03 28.98 -10.01
N GLY A 303 6.93 28.40 -9.22
CA GLY A 303 6.56 27.28 -8.35
C GLY A 303 5.47 27.65 -7.33
N GLY A 304 4.74 26.67 -6.84
CA GLY A 304 3.76 26.81 -5.76
C GLY A 304 4.43 26.80 -4.39
N VAL A 305 3.83 27.46 -3.40
CA VAL A 305 4.37 27.53 -2.03
C VAL A 305 4.28 26.16 -1.35
N GLY A 306 5.26 25.84 -0.50
CA GLY A 306 5.20 24.67 0.37
C GLY A 306 4.09 24.79 1.42
N GLY A 307 3.63 23.64 1.93
CA GLY A 307 2.60 23.59 2.96
C GLY A 307 3.17 23.93 4.33
N VAL A 308 2.36 24.54 5.20
CA VAL A 308 2.78 24.81 6.58
C VAL A 308 2.77 23.51 7.39
N GLY A 309 3.71 23.35 8.31
CA GLY A 309 3.72 22.24 9.26
C GLY A 309 2.60 22.33 10.30
N GLY A 310 2.19 21.17 10.83
CA GLY A 310 1.17 21.07 11.86
C GLY A 310 1.68 21.50 13.24
N ARG A 311 0.79 21.95 14.13
CA ARG A 311 1.17 22.23 15.52
C ARG A 311 1.40 20.92 16.29
N GLY A 312 2.32 20.93 17.25
CA GLY A 312 2.41 19.83 18.21
C GLY A 312 1.25 19.88 19.22
N GLY A 313 0.94 18.74 19.83
CA GLY A 313 -0.07 18.60 20.86
C GLY A 313 0.46 18.99 22.25
N HIS A 314 -0.45 19.18 23.19
CA HIS A 314 -0.11 19.50 24.58
C HIS A 314 0.38 18.26 25.34
N GLY A 315 1.35 18.47 26.25
CA GLY A 315 1.82 17.45 27.19
C GLY A 315 0.84 17.20 28.33
N GLY A 316 1.08 16.13 29.08
CA GLY A 316 0.24 15.72 30.19
C GLY A 316 0.22 16.75 31.31
N TRP A 317 -0.93 16.86 31.98
CA TRP A 317 -1.13 17.85 33.04
C TRP A 317 -0.15 17.69 34.23
N LEU A 318 0.12 16.45 34.66
CA LEU A 318 1.03 16.16 35.76
C LEU A 318 2.48 15.99 35.28
N ILE A 319 2.70 15.07 34.34
CA ILE A 319 4.01 14.76 33.77
C ILE A 319 3.88 14.58 32.26
N GLY A 320 4.68 15.32 31.50
CA GLY A 320 4.83 15.12 30.06
C GLY A 320 5.14 16.39 29.29
N ASN A 321 5.89 16.25 28.21
CA ASN A 321 6.26 17.36 27.34
C ASN A 321 5.20 17.61 26.27
N GLY A 322 5.07 18.85 25.82
CA GLY A 322 4.36 19.15 24.57
C GLY A 322 5.03 18.44 23.38
N GLY A 323 4.22 18.11 22.39
CA GLY A 323 4.71 17.62 21.11
C GLY A 323 5.39 18.73 20.32
N VAL A 324 6.40 18.35 19.53
CA VAL A 324 7.03 19.29 18.60
C VAL A 324 6.08 19.65 17.46
N GLY A 325 6.16 20.89 16.97
CA GLY A 325 5.52 21.24 15.71
C GLY A 325 6.14 20.46 14.54
N GLY A 326 5.34 20.25 13.49
CA GLY A 326 5.81 19.72 12.23
C GLY A 326 6.56 20.79 11.45
N THR A 327 7.51 20.34 10.62
CA THR A 327 8.23 21.23 9.70
C THR A 327 7.32 21.65 8.55
N GLY A 328 7.51 22.84 8.00
CA GLY A 328 6.88 23.19 6.72
C GLY A 328 7.46 22.39 5.55
N GLY A 329 6.77 22.49 4.42
CA GLY A 329 7.11 21.86 3.16
C GLY A 329 8.02 22.75 2.32
N ALA A 330 8.84 22.12 1.49
CA ALA A 330 9.61 22.82 0.48
C ALA A 330 8.69 23.50 -0.55
N GLY A 331 9.08 24.66 -1.06
CA GLY A 331 8.43 25.26 -2.22
C GLY A 331 8.63 24.42 -3.48
N GLY A 332 7.73 24.62 -4.45
CA GLY A 332 7.79 23.98 -5.75
C GLY A 332 8.85 24.60 -6.65
N VAL A 333 9.37 23.79 -7.57
CA VAL A 333 10.27 24.25 -8.64
C VAL A 333 9.53 25.15 -9.62
N GLY A 334 10.18 26.19 -10.14
CA GLY A 334 9.62 27.01 -11.21
C GLY A 334 9.52 26.24 -12.53
N GLY A 335 8.61 26.67 -13.40
CA GLY A 335 8.40 26.07 -14.72
C GLY A 335 9.53 26.40 -15.69
N ALA A 336 9.81 25.51 -16.63
CA ALA A 336 10.72 25.81 -17.74
C ALA A 336 10.11 26.88 -18.65
N GLY A 337 10.93 27.81 -19.17
CA GLY A 337 10.47 28.73 -20.22
C GLY A 337 10.27 28.04 -21.56
N ALA A 338 9.43 28.61 -22.42
CA ALA A 338 9.19 28.06 -23.75
C ALA A 338 10.38 28.32 -24.68
N ALA A 339 10.61 27.43 -25.64
CA ALA A 339 11.49 27.77 -26.76
C ALA A 339 10.91 28.98 -27.54
N GLY A 340 11.79 29.83 -28.09
CA GLY A 340 11.36 30.91 -28.97
C GLY A 340 10.90 30.37 -30.34
N GLY A 341 10.09 31.17 -31.04
CA GLY A 341 9.54 30.84 -32.34
C GLY A 341 10.60 30.90 -33.43
N ASN A 342 10.41 30.12 -34.50
CA ASN A 342 11.32 30.17 -35.65
C ASN A 342 11.10 31.49 -36.42
N GLY A 343 12.18 32.10 -36.88
CA GLY A 343 12.12 33.28 -37.75
C GLY A 343 11.54 32.94 -39.13
N GLY A 344 10.90 33.92 -39.76
CA GLY A 344 10.34 33.80 -41.10
C GLY A 344 11.41 33.68 -42.18
N MET A 345 11.16 32.90 -43.23
CA MET A 345 12.08 32.78 -44.35
C MET A 345 12.18 34.10 -45.14
N GLY A 346 13.39 34.47 -45.55
CA GLY A 346 13.66 35.66 -46.36
C GLY A 346 13.16 35.51 -47.81
N ALA A 347 12.91 36.63 -48.49
CA ALA A 347 12.43 36.60 -49.87
C ALA A 347 13.60 36.47 -50.84
N SER A 348 13.46 35.57 -51.81
CA SER A 348 14.34 35.52 -52.97
C SER A 348 14.30 36.86 -53.72
N GLY A 349 15.46 37.41 -54.09
CA GLY A 349 15.58 38.71 -54.72
C GLY A 349 14.73 38.85 -56.00
N ALA A 350 14.02 39.97 -56.14
CA ALA A 350 13.27 40.27 -57.36
C ALA A 350 14.23 40.75 -58.45
N SER A 351 14.27 40.06 -59.59
CA SER A 351 15.08 40.45 -60.75
C SER A 351 14.54 41.74 -61.37
N SER A 352 15.21 42.87 -61.12
CA SER A 352 14.92 44.14 -61.79
C SER A 352 15.61 44.19 -63.17
N THR A 353 14.93 44.70 -64.20
CA THR A 353 15.45 44.81 -65.58
C THR A 353 16.36 46.02 -65.81
N VAL A 354 16.77 46.72 -64.75
CA VAL A 354 17.74 47.84 -64.83
C VAL A 354 18.84 47.59 -63.81
N THR A 355 19.95 47.04 -64.32
CA THR A 355 21.32 46.98 -63.78
C THR A 355 21.52 47.28 -62.29
N ALA A 356 20.92 46.46 -61.43
CA ALA A 356 21.45 45.96 -60.16
C ALA A 356 20.54 44.80 -59.73
N GLY A 357 21.08 43.58 -59.64
CA GLY A 357 20.34 42.46 -59.05
C GLY A 357 20.04 42.80 -57.60
N GLY A 358 18.77 42.83 -57.21
CA GLY A 358 18.39 43.08 -55.82
C GLY A 358 18.82 41.89 -54.96
N ASP A 359 19.68 42.13 -53.98
CA ASP A 359 20.01 41.14 -52.97
C ASP A 359 18.71 40.65 -52.30
N GLY A 360 18.59 39.34 -52.08
CA GLY A 360 17.43 38.76 -51.37
C GLY A 360 17.31 39.36 -49.97
N ALA A 361 16.08 39.56 -49.50
CA ALA A 361 15.86 40.08 -48.15
C ALA A 361 16.24 39.01 -47.11
N ALA A 362 16.89 39.42 -46.02
CA ALA A 362 17.24 38.51 -44.94
C ALA A 362 15.99 37.83 -44.34
N GLY A 363 16.14 36.57 -43.93
CA GLY A 363 15.13 35.92 -43.09
C GLY A 363 15.03 36.59 -41.72
N GLY A 364 13.86 36.48 -41.08
CA GLY A 364 13.64 36.93 -39.72
C GLY A 364 14.48 36.12 -38.72
N HIS A 365 14.75 36.72 -37.56
CA HIS A 365 15.48 36.05 -36.50
C HIS A 365 14.56 35.09 -35.72
N GLY A 366 15.14 34.00 -35.20
CA GLY A 366 14.45 33.17 -34.21
C GLY A 366 14.18 33.95 -32.93
N GLY A 367 13.02 33.75 -32.32
CA GLY A 367 12.68 34.33 -31.05
C GLY A 367 13.60 33.82 -29.93
N ASN A 368 13.83 34.64 -28.92
CA ASN A 368 14.50 34.19 -27.71
C ASN A 368 13.62 33.19 -26.96
N GLY A 369 14.24 32.17 -26.35
CA GLY A 369 13.56 31.31 -25.39
C GLY A 369 13.11 32.09 -24.16
N GLY A 370 11.96 31.72 -23.60
CA GLY A 370 11.49 32.22 -22.32
C GLY A 370 12.42 31.79 -21.20
N GLN A 371 12.52 32.61 -20.16
CA GLN A 371 13.29 32.28 -18.96
C GLN A 371 12.55 31.25 -18.10
N ALA A 372 13.30 30.43 -17.36
CA ALA A 372 12.72 29.57 -16.33
C ALA A 372 12.07 30.43 -15.23
N GLY A 373 10.91 30.00 -14.76
CA GLY A 373 10.25 30.64 -13.62
C GLY A 373 11.05 30.45 -12.34
N PRO A 374 10.96 31.37 -11.38
CA PRO A 374 11.58 31.20 -10.07
C PRO A 374 10.89 30.08 -9.27
N GLY A 375 11.67 29.36 -8.46
CA GLY A 375 11.13 28.46 -7.43
C GLY A 375 10.47 29.24 -6.31
N ALA A 376 9.52 28.62 -5.61
CA ALA A 376 8.83 29.23 -4.48
C ALA A 376 9.58 29.05 -3.15
N PRO A 377 9.37 29.94 -2.16
CA PRO A 377 9.92 29.76 -0.82
C PRO A 377 9.30 28.57 -0.08
N ALA A 378 10.07 27.98 0.85
CA ALA A 378 9.54 27.05 1.85
C ALA A 378 8.67 27.80 2.89
N ALA A 379 7.70 27.11 3.48
CA ALA A 379 6.81 27.64 4.50
C ALA A 379 7.23 27.27 5.92
#